data_AF-A0A9P9EP95-F1
#
_entry.id   AF-A0A9P9EP95-F1
#
_cell.length_a   1.000
_cell.length_b   1.000
_cell.length_c   1.000
_cell.angle_alpha   90.00
_cell.angle_beta   90.00
_cell.angle_gamma   90.00
#
_symmetry.space_group_name_H-M   'P 1'
#
loop_
_entity.id
_entity.type
_entity.pdbx_description
1 polymer ?
#
loop_
_entity_poly.entity_id
_entity_poly.type
_entity_poly.pdbx_seq_one_letter_code
_entity_poly.pdbx_strand_id
1 'polypeptide(L)'
;MSLSRPRWTNLDRKWSEGIGTLHGAFTRNFPNLILRGTTLSVATVNLVHAMDVTVQHVAYALAQAFKQQATKGKKEVLREPTPEGEADWVLKIMPGAYALGGLSICTQSYVTREGELTKGKSHEDEMKLARGSI
;
A
#
# COMPACT_ATOMS: atom_id res chain seq x y z
N MET A 1 8.34 7.00 11.87
CA MET A 1 9.25 5.93 12.37
C MET A 1 9.95 5.35 11.16
N SER A 2 11.19 5.76 10.90
CA SER A 2 11.93 5.39 9.67
C SER A 2 12.31 3.91 9.69
N LEU A 3 11.73 3.11 8.79
CA LEU A 3 12.13 1.71 8.58
C LEU A 3 13.30 1.66 7.58
N SER A 4 14.52 1.41 8.06
CA SER A 4 15.70 1.23 7.22
C SER A 4 16.61 0.13 7.75
N ARG A 5 17.09 -0.76 6.87
CA ARG A 5 18.26 -1.63 7.11
C ARG A 5 19.47 -1.07 6.35
N PRO A 6 20.73 -1.39 6.73
CA PRO A 6 21.94 -0.75 6.20
C PRO A 6 22.15 -0.83 4.66
N ARG A 7 21.36 -1.63 3.95
CA ARG A 7 21.42 -1.81 2.49
C ARG A 7 20.14 -1.32 1.77
N TRP A 8 19.14 -0.81 2.51
CA TRP A 8 17.80 -0.53 2.00
C TRP A 8 17.54 0.98 1.97
N THR A 9 16.87 1.47 0.92
CA THR A 9 16.29 2.80 0.91
C THR A 9 15.28 2.92 2.04
N ASN A 10 15.23 4.06 2.73
CA ASN A 10 14.19 4.33 3.73
C ASN A 10 12.79 4.35 3.05
N LEU A 11 11.75 3.86 3.76
CA LEU A 11 10.39 3.75 3.21
C LEU A 11 9.76 5.10 2.87
N ASP A 12 9.97 6.11 3.72
CA ASP A 12 9.51 7.48 3.47
C ASP A 12 10.10 8.04 2.17
N ARG A 13 11.40 7.79 1.92
CA ARG A 13 12.09 8.16 0.67
C ARG A 13 11.55 7.37 -0.53
N LYS A 14 11.24 6.08 -0.37
CA LYS A 14 10.58 5.32 -1.45
C LYS A 14 9.25 5.97 -1.81
N TRP A 15 8.45 6.33 -0.80
CA TRP A 15 7.10 6.83 -1.01
C TRP A 15 7.01 8.33 -1.31
N SER A 16 8.07 9.11 -1.10
CA SER A 16 8.14 10.49 -1.60
C SER A 16 8.10 10.56 -3.14
N GLU A 17 8.52 9.49 -3.82
CA GLU A 17 8.43 9.34 -5.28
C GLU A 17 7.07 8.77 -5.73
N GLY A 18 6.19 8.43 -4.79
CA GLY A 18 4.89 7.83 -5.02
C GLY A 18 4.73 6.49 -4.30
N ILE A 19 3.56 6.28 -3.70
CA ILE A 19 3.26 5.02 -3.00
C ILE A 19 3.16 3.87 -4.01
N GLY A 20 3.62 2.69 -3.58
CA GLY A 20 3.48 1.45 -4.30
C GLY A 20 3.37 0.28 -3.34
N THR A 21 2.32 -0.53 -3.51
CA THR A 21 2.12 -1.78 -2.77
C THR A 21 1.50 -2.83 -3.69
N LEU A 22 1.53 -4.09 -3.26
CA LEU A 22 0.71 -5.16 -3.81
C LEU A 22 -0.38 -5.51 -2.79
N HIS A 23 -1.64 -5.32 -3.19
CA HIS A 23 -2.83 -5.55 -2.35
C HIS A 23 -2.81 -4.82 -1.01
N GLY A 24 -2.10 -3.69 -0.90
CA GLY A 24 -1.99 -2.92 0.34
C GLY A 24 -1.12 -3.54 1.44
N ALA A 25 -0.66 -4.78 1.26
CA ALA A 25 0.01 -5.56 2.30
C ALA A 25 1.52 -5.67 2.12
N PHE A 26 2.02 -5.64 0.88
CA PHE A 26 3.43 -5.86 0.58
C PHE A 26 4.00 -4.72 -0.28
N THR A 27 5.28 -4.40 -0.13
CA THR A 27 5.93 -3.34 -0.92
C THR A 27 7.36 -3.76 -1.28
N ARG A 28 7.80 -3.45 -2.50
CA ARG A 28 9.15 -3.79 -3.01
C ARG A 28 10.25 -3.10 -2.22
N ASN A 29 11.42 -3.71 -2.18
CA ASN A 29 12.61 -3.36 -1.41
C ASN A 29 12.44 -3.51 0.11
N PHE A 30 11.32 -4.10 0.56
CA PHE A 30 11.05 -4.40 1.96
C PHE A 30 10.54 -5.84 2.13
N PRO A 31 11.39 -6.85 1.84
CA PRO A 31 10.99 -8.25 1.96
C PRO A 31 10.52 -8.56 3.38
N ASN A 32 9.46 -9.36 3.48
CA ASN A 32 8.80 -9.75 4.73
C ASN A 32 8.26 -8.60 5.60
N LEU A 33 8.20 -7.37 5.07
CA LEU A 33 7.41 -6.30 5.69
C LEU A 33 5.94 -6.47 5.30
N ILE A 34 5.07 -6.56 6.31
CA ILE A 34 3.62 -6.58 6.14
C ILE A 34 3.08 -5.23 6.58
N LEU A 35 2.49 -4.52 5.63
CA LEU A 35 1.84 -3.24 5.87
C LEU A 35 0.42 -3.48 6.39
N ARG A 36 0.06 -2.72 7.42
CA ARG A 36 -1.30 -2.65 7.96
C ARG A 36 -1.80 -1.23 7.78
N GLY A 37 -2.61 -1.03 6.74
CA GLY A 37 -3.18 0.26 6.36
C GLY A 37 -4.24 0.09 5.28
N THR A 38 -4.92 1.18 4.94
CA THR A 38 -5.99 1.22 3.94
C THR A 38 -5.49 1.59 2.54
N THR A 39 -4.31 2.21 2.42
CA THR A 39 -3.74 2.64 1.14
C THR A 39 -3.56 1.45 0.20
N LEU A 40 -4.14 1.55 -1.00
CA LEU A 40 -4.16 0.51 -2.02
C LEU A 40 -4.71 -0.83 -1.49
N SER A 41 -5.62 -0.76 -0.52
CA SER A 41 -6.15 -1.87 0.28
C SER A 41 -7.65 -1.71 0.52
N VAL A 42 -8.22 -2.60 1.31
CA VAL A 42 -9.61 -2.51 1.78
C VAL A 42 -9.80 -1.28 2.69
N ALA A 43 -10.82 -0.48 2.39
CA ALA A 43 -11.29 0.60 3.24
C ALA A 43 -12.79 0.41 3.53
N THR A 44 -13.13 0.27 4.81
CA THR A 44 -14.53 0.17 5.28
C THR A 44 -14.66 0.88 6.62
N VAL A 45 -15.88 1.32 6.96
CA VAL A 45 -16.18 1.88 8.28
C VAL A 45 -16.01 0.85 9.40
N ASN A 46 -16.16 -0.43 9.10
CA ASN A 46 -15.83 -1.51 10.02
C ASN A 46 -14.36 -1.90 9.87
N LEU A 47 -13.51 -1.26 10.67
CA LEU A 47 -12.06 -1.50 10.67
C LEU A 47 -11.71 -2.95 11.03
N VAL A 48 -12.46 -3.58 11.94
CA VAL A 48 -12.21 -4.97 12.36
C VAL A 48 -12.40 -5.93 11.18
N HIS A 49 -13.45 -5.72 10.39
CA HIS A 49 -13.68 -6.49 9.17
C HIS A 49 -12.57 -6.29 8.14
N ALA A 50 -12.16 -5.04 7.90
CA ALA A 50 -11.05 -4.74 6.98
C ALA A 50 -9.75 -5.43 7.40
N MET A 51 -9.46 -5.44 8.71
CA MET A 51 -8.30 -6.12 9.28
C MET A 51 -8.39 -7.64 9.12
N ASP A 52 -9.54 -8.24 9.40
CA ASP A 52 -9.76 -9.69 9.25
C ASP A 52 -9.50 -10.15 7.80
N VAL A 53 -10.11 -9.46 6.83
CA VAL A 53 -9.90 -9.75 5.40
C VAL A 53 -8.42 -9.62 5.01
N THR A 54 -7.75 -8.55 5.46
CA THR A 54 -6.33 -8.33 5.16
C THR A 54 -5.45 -9.41 5.77
N VAL A 55 -5.69 -9.79 7.03
CA VAL A 55 -4.90 -10.80 7.74
C VAL A 55 -5.11 -12.19 7.11
N GLN A 56 -6.34 -12.55 6.74
CA GLN A 56 -6.61 -13.80 6.03
C GLN A 56 -5.89 -13.86 4.69
N HIS A 57 -5.89 -12.75 3.93
CA HIS A 57 -5.16 -12.66 2.66
C HIS A 57 -3.65 -12.85 2.83
N VAL A 58 -3.05 -12.15 3.81
CA VAL A 58 -1.62 -12.27 4.12
C VAL A 58 -1.26 -13.67 4.59
N ALA A 59 -2.06 -14.27 5.49
CA ALA A 59 -1.85 -15.63 5.98
C ALA A 59 -1.89 -16.65 4.84
N TYR A 60 -2.86 -16.52 3.92
CA TYR A 60 -2.93 -17.35 2.72
C TYR A 60 -1.68 -17.20 1.84
N ALA A 61 -1.28 -15.96 1.55
CA ALA A 61 -0.11 -15.68 0.71
C ALA A 61 1.19 -16.26 1.30
N LEU A 62 1.38 -16.14 2.62
CA LEU A 62 2.51 -16.73 3.33
C LEU A 62 2.45 -18.26 3.30
N ALA A 63 1.28 -18.85 3.59
CA ALA A 63 1.12 -20.31 3.56
C ALA A 63 1.46 -20.90 2.18
N GLN A 64 1.05 -20.24 1.09
CA GLN A 64 1.43 -20.65 -0.26
C GLN A 64 2.93 -20.53 -0.50
N ALA A 65 3.56 -19.45 -0.04
CA ALA A 65 5.00 -19.28 -0.16
C ALA A 65 5.78 -20.36 0.61
N PHE A 66 5.36 -20.68 1.84
CA PHE A 66 5.94 -21.78 2.62
C PHE A 66 5.80 -23.12 1.92
N LYS A 67 4.60 -23.45 1.39
CA LYS A 67 4.39 -24.68 0.62
C LYS A 67 5.32 -24.77 -0.60
N GLN A 68 5.48 -23.68 -1.35
CA GLN A 68 6.36 -23.63 -2.52
C GLN A 68 7.86 -23.72 -2.19
N GLN A 69 8.29 -23.22 -1.02
CA GLN A 69 9.68 -23.36 -0.59
C GLN A 69 9.97 -24.76 -0.03
N ALA A 70 8.99 -25.36 0.66
CA ALA A 70 9.10 -26.72 1.17
C ALA A 70 9.32 -27.75 0.04
N THR A 71 8.64 -27.61 -1.11
CA THR A 71 8.89 -28.47 -2.29
C THR A 71 10.29 -28.30 -2.88
N LYS A 72 10.97 -27.19 -2.57
CA LYS A 72 12.36 -26.90 -2.96
C LYS A 72 13.37 -27.23 -1.85
N GLY A 73 12.94 -27.85 -0.75
CA GLY A 73 13.78 -28.17 0.40
C GLY A 73 14.27 -26.95 1.21
N LYS A 74 13.66 -25.78 1.02
CA LYS A 74 14.04 -24.53 1.69
C LYS A 74 13.13 -24.26 2.90
N LYS A 75 13.73 -23.85 4.02
CA LYS A 75 13.01 -23.47 5.25
C LYS A 75 12.73 -21.96 5.33
N GLU A 76 13.54 -21.16 4.65
CA GLU A 76 13.43 -19.71 4.66
C GLU A 76 12.45 -19.25 3.57
N VAL A 77 11.51 -18.38 3.95
CA VAL A 77 10.59 -17.72 3.02
C VAL A 77 10.94 -16.25 2.95
N LEU A 78 11.39 -15.82 1.77
CA LEU A 78 11.48 -14.42 1.40
C LEU A 78 10.27 -14.10 0.54
N ARG A 79 9.39 -13.23 1.05
CA ARG A 79 8.22 -12.76 0.33
C ARG A 79 8.38 -11.28 0.02
N GLU A 80 8.33 -10.96 -1.26
CA GLU A 80 8.38 -9.61 -1.79
C GLU A 80 7.56 -9.55 -3.09
N PRO A 81 6.90 -8.43 -3.41
CA PRO A 81 6.26 -8.23 -4.71
C PRO A 81 7.29 -8.19 -5.83
N THR A 82 6.91 -8.63 -7.02
CA THR A 82 7.70 -8.36 -8.23
C THR A 82 7.56 -6.89 -8.63
N PRO A 83 8.50 -6.36 -9.44
CA PRO A 83 8.40 -5.03 -9.99
C PRO A 83 7.06 -4.72 -10.67
N GLU A 84 6.60 -5.68 -11.47
CA GLU A 84 5.39 -5.60 -12.27
C GLU A 84 4.14 -5.72 -11.38
N GLY A 85 4.14 -6.65 -10.41
CA GLY A 85 2.99 -6.84 -9.54
C GLY A 85 2.65 -5.61 -8.69
N GLU A 86 3.65 -4.89 -8.18
CA GLU A 86 3.44 -3.61 -7.50
C GLU A 86 2.91 -2.53 -8.46
N ALA A 87 3.47 -2.44 -9.67
CA ALA A 87 3.07 -1.42 -10.64
C ALA A 87 1.64 -1.65 -11.17
N ASP A 88 1.31 -2.88 -11.53
CA ASP A 88 0.00 -3.28 -12.05
C ASP A 88 -1.09 -3.05 -11.01
N TRP A 89 -0.80 -3.34 -9.74
CA TRP A 89 -1.76 -3.08 -8.66
C TRP A 89 -2.02 -1.59 -8.47
N VAL A 90 -0.97 -0.77 -8.46
CA VAL A 90 -1.13 0.70 -8.37
C VAL A 90 -1.97 1.21 -9.53
N LEU A 91 -1.67 0.79 -10.76
CA LEU A 91 -2.44 1.19 -11.95
C LEU A 91 -3.90 0.76 -11.87
N LYS A 92 -4.17 -0.41 -11.30
CA LYS A 92 -5.53 -0.93 -11.12
C LYS A 92 -6.36 -0.11 -10.13
N ILE A 93 -5.74 0.38 -9.05
CA ILE A 93 -6.46 1.09 -7.97
C ILE A 93 -6.50 2.61 -8.19
N MET A 94 -5.54 3.19 -8.91
CA MET A 94 -5.46 4.63 -9.17
C MET A 94 -6.76 5.29 -9.68
N PRO A 95 -7.57 4.66 -10.56
CA PRO A 95 -8.86 5.23 -10.96
C PRO A 95 -9.84 5.44 -9.80
N GLY A 96 -9.71 4.68 -8.71
CA GLY A 96 -10.48 4.84 -7.48
C GLY A 96 -10.30 6.21 -6.80
N ALA A 97 -9.21 6.93 -7.12
CA ALA A 97 -8.97 8.28 -6.61
C ALA A 97 -10.10 9.25 -6.98
N TYR A 98 -10.80 8.99 -8.10
CA TYR A 98 -11.97 9.77 -8.50
C TYR A 98 -13.07 9.77 -7.44
N ALA A 99 -13.32 8.61 -6.80
CA ALA A 99 -14.32 8.49 -5.74
C ALA A 99 -13.95 9.33 -4.50
N LEU A 100 -12.66 9.63 -4.31
CA LEU A 100 -12.17 10.49 -3.22
C LEU A 100 -12.18 11.99 -3.58
N GLY A 101 -12.54 12.37 -4.81
CA GLY A 101 -12.53 13.76 -5.27
C GLY A 101 -13.43 14.70 -4.43
N GLY A 102 -14.50 14.15 -3.84
CA GLY A 102 -15.39 14.87 -2.94
C GLY A 102 -14.73 15.38 -1.65
N LEU A 103 -13.56 14.85 -1.27
CA LEU A 103 -12.83 15.33 -0.09
C LEU A 103 -12.34 16.78 -0.25
N SER A 104 -12.24 17.29 -1.48
CA SER A 104 -11.80 18.66 -1.75
C SER A 104 -12.80 19.75 -1.30
N ILE A 105 -14.06 19.38 -1.07
CA ILE A 105 -15.12 20.29 -0.60
C ILE A 105 -15.52 20.05 0.86
N CYS A 106 -14.93 19.05 1.52
CA CYS A 106 -15.20 18.74 2.91
C CYS A 106 -14.53 19.73 3.87
N THR A 107 -15.10 19.87 5.08
CA THR A 107 -14.47 20.61 6.19
C THR A 107 -13.14 19.97 6.60
N GLN A 108 -12.20 20.81 7.05
CA GLN A 108 -10.91 20.35 7.57
C GLN A 108 -11.08 19.26 8.65
N SER A 109 -10.31 18.19 8.48
CA SER A 109 -10.29 17.00 9.33
C SER A 109 -9.09 16.14 8.96
N TYR A 110 -8.78 15.13 9.78
CA TYR A 110 -7.73 14.16 9.48
C TYR A 110 -7.91 13.46 8.12
N VAL A 111 -9.15 13.26 7.65
CA VAL A 111 -9.45 12.63 6.34
C VAL A 111 -9.06 13.55 5.19
N THR A 112 -9.29 14.86 5.35
CA THR A 112 -8.86 15.90 4.40
C THR A 112 -7.40 16.34 4.57
N ARG A 113 -6.65 15.68 5.48
CA ARG A 113 -5.31 16.08 5.93
C ARG A 113 -5.25 17.52 6.43
N GLU A 114 -6.17 17.87 7.32
CA GLU A 114 -6.30 19.22 7.87
C GLU A 114 -6.47 20.29 6.77
N GLY A 115 -7.23 19.97 5.72
CA GLY A 115 -7.48 20.85 4.59
C GLY A 115 -6.38 20.87 3.51
N GLU A 116 -5.37 19.99 3.57
CA GLU A 116 -4.36 19.90 2.49
C GLU A 116 -5.00 19.47 1.15
N LEU A 117 -6.06 18.65 1.18
CA LEU A 117 -6.74 18.15 -0.01
C LEU A 117 -7.67 19.18 -0.67
N THR A 118 -7.98 20.29 0.01
CA THR A 118 -8.85 21.36 -0.52
C THR A 118 -8.05 22.45 -1.24
N LYS A 119 -6.71 22.38 -1.18
CA LYS A 119 -5.80 23.32 -1.85
C LYS A 119 -5.58 22.87 -3.28
N GLY A 120 -5.53 23.82 -4.22
CA GLY A 120 -5.10 23.55 -5.59
C GLY A 120 -3.66 23.04 -5.63
N LYS A 121 -3.41 21.94 -6.34
CA LYS A 121 -2.11 21.29 -6.48
C LYS A 121 -1.66 21.31 -7.94
N SER A 122 -0.37 21.09 -8.16
CA SER A 122 0.12 20.83 -9.52
C SER A 122 -0.44 19.50 -10.03
N HIS A 123 -0.58 19.35 -11.34
CA HIS A 123 -1.04 18.09 -11.92
C HIS A 123 -0.12 16.91 -11.54
N GLU A 124 1.19 17.15 -11.41
CA GLU A 124 2.14 16.13 -10.97
C GLU A 124 1.86 15.67 -9.54
N ASP A 125 1.56 16.59 -8.63
CA ASP A 125 1.27 16.28 -7.23
C ASP A 125 -0.10 15.58 -7.07
N GLU A 126 -1.08 15.94 -7.90
CA GLU A 126 -2.36 15.22 -7.99
C GLU A 126 -2.16 13.77 -8.43
N MET A 127 -1.33 13.55 -9.45
CA MET A 127 -1.00 12.20 -9.92
C MET A 127 -0.23 11.40 -8.86
N LYS A 128 0.71 12.02 -8.13
CA LYS A 128 1.39 11.36 -7.00
C LYS A 128 0.42 11.00 -5.88
N LEU A 129 -0.54 11.87 -5.58
CA LEU A 129 -1.57 11.62 -4.58
C LEU A 129 -2.49 10.45 -5.00
N ALA A 130 -2.90 10.41 -6.28
CA ALA A 130 -3.77 9.37 -6.82
C ALA A 130 -3.17 7.96 -6.72
N ARG A 131 -1.83 7.84 -6.77
CA ARG A 131 -1.12 6.56 -6.53
C ARG A 131 -1.32 6.01 -5.11
N GLY A 132 -1.76 6.82 -4.16
CA GLY A 132 -2.10 6.43 -2.80
C GLY A 132 -3.59 6.22 -2.57
N SER A 133 -4.40 6.00 -3.62
CA SER A 133 -5.84 5.75 -3.51
C SER A 133 -6.15 4.51 -2.66
N ILE A 134 -7.41 4.41 -2.23
CA ILE A 134 -8.06 3.20 -1.73
C ILE A 134 -8.87 2.52 -2.83
#